data_AF-A0AAX4FR22-F1
#
_entry.id   AF-A0AAX4FR22-F1
#
_cell.length_a   1.000
_cell.length_b   1.000
_cell.length_c   1.000
_cell.angle_alpha   90.00
_cell.angle_beta   90.00
_cell.angle_gamma   90.00
#
_symmetry.space_group_name_H-M   'P 1'
#
loop_
_entity.id
_entity.type
_entity.pdbx_description
1 polymer ?
#
loop_
_entity_poly.entity_id
_entity_poly.type
_entity_poly.pdbx_seq_one_letter_code
_entity_poly.pdbx_strand_id
1 'polypeptide(L)'
;MTFGDRNYAVKAKTAAFGNFIDPDRELFDAPNMALVEVDVPEYARNGLGRCLLKVVRYHFEDIDKHGVEGLSIGADSSRGHMIYSDMNPVVVGHTHSEAQAHAGTPDRVLKALYQRHYPMELVTLGALRHAQFDGDIDKLAEFVETYHRRASWMETHPVEVRFQNIEAQSGEPMPFDWESILSKSG
;
A
#
# COMPACT_ATOMS: atom_id res chain seq x y z
N MET A 1 17.55 -10.80 18.95
CA MET A 1 16.74 -10.41 17.77
C MET A 1 16.62 -8.90 17.81
N THR A 2 17.43 -8.18 17.05
CA THR A 2 17.37 -6.71 17.02
C THR A 2 16.41 -6.29 15.92
N PHE A 3 15.23 -5.81 16.32
CA PHE A 3 14.17 -5.24 15.46
C PHE A 3 14.60 -3.96 14.68
N GLY A 4 15.90 -3.79 14.41
CA GLY A 4 16.49 -2.62 13.75
C GLY A 4 17.53 -2.92 12.68
N ASP A 5 17.81 -4.20 12.38
CA ASP A 5 18.63 -4.53 11.22
C ASP A 5 17.78 -4.43 9.94
N ARG A 6 18.05 -3.39 9.16
CA ARG A 6 17.38 -3.09 7.89
C ARG A 6 17.63 -4.18 6.84
N ASN A 7 18.68 -4.97 7.00
CA ASN A 7 19.01 -6.08 6.11
C ASN A 7 18.49 -7.43 6.63
N TYR A 8 17.82 -7.46 7.79
CA TYR A 8 17.22 -8.68 8.29
C TYR A 8 16.23 -9.26 7.27
N ALA A 9 16.30 -10.56 7.04
CA ALA A 9 15.34 -11.27 6.21
C ALA A 9 14.81 -12.47 6.98
N VAL A 10 13.48 -12.65 6.96
CA VAL A 10 12.84 -13.84 7.49
C VAL A 10 13.12 -14.99 6.53
N LYS A 11 13.67 -16.08 7.04
CA LYS A 11 13.86 -17.30 6.25
C LYS A 11 12.50 -17.95 5.99
N ALA A 12 12.20 -18.21 4.73
CA ALA A 12 10.96 -18.87 4.32
C ALA A 12 11.20 -19.78 3.11
N LYS A 13 10.22 -20.62 2.82
CA LYS A 13 10.11 -21.33 1.54
C LYS A 13 8.98 -20.71 0.75
N THR A 14 9.09 -20.68 -0.57
CA THR A 14 8.02 -20.13 -1.43
C THR A 14 6.66 -20.79 -1.16
N ALA A 15 6.66 -22.10 -0.87
CA ALA A 15 5.46 -22.87 -0.51
C ALA A 15 4.70 -22.35 0.73
N ALA A 16 5.34 -21.61 1.64
CA ALA A 16 4.67 -20.97 2.78
C ALA A 16 3.69 -19.88 2.34
N PHE A 17 3.89 -19.34 1.14
CA PHE A 17 3.04 -18.35 0.50
C PHE A 17 2.10 -19.02 -0.52
N GLY A 18 2.05 -20.35 -0.62
CA GLY A 18 1.19 -21.06 -1.58
C GLY A 18 1.46 -20.63 -3.04
N ASN A 19 0.39 -20.42 -3.81
CA ASN A 19 0.47 -19.91 -5.19
C ASN A 19 0.63 -18.37 -5.26
N PHE A 20 0.93 -17.69 -4.15
CA PHE A 20 1.07 -16.22 -4.14
C PHE A 20 2.40 -15.75 -4.74
N ILE A 21 3.39 -16.63 -4.87
CA ILE A 21 4.63 -16.33 -5.60
C ILE A 21 4.46 -16.76 -7.05
N ASP A 22 4.40 -15.77 -7.93
CA ASP A 22 4.33 -15.95 -9.36
C ASP A 22 5.75 -16.25 -9.88
N PRO A 23 5.99 -17.45 -10.43
CA PRO A 23 7.32 -17.85 -10.89
C PRO A 23 7.81 -17.06 -12.11
N ASP A 24 6.90 -16.44 -12.86
CA ASP A 24 7.22 -15.72 -14.09
C ASP A 24 7.52 -14.23 -13.82
N ARG A 25 7.28 -13.75 -12.59
CA ARG A 25 7.52 -12.37 -12.20
C ARG A 25 8.78 -12.24 -11.35
N GLU A 26 9.49 -11.14 -11.55
CA GLU A 26 10.71 -10.86 -10.80
C GLU A 26 10.36 -10.28 -9.42
N LEU A 27 10.84 -10.94 -8.35
CA LEU A 27 10.68 -10.46 -6.97
C LEU A 27 11.45 -9.16 -6.76
N PHE A 28 10.83 -8.22 -6.06
CA PHE A 28 11.49 -6.99 -5.61
C PHE A 28 12.13 -7.18 -4.24
N ASP A 29 13.40 -6.79 -4.09
CA ASP A 29 14.08 -6.74 -2.80
C ASP A 29 14.11 -5.32 -2.25
N ALA A 30 13.79 -5.18 -0.97
CA ALA A 30 13.90 -3.93 -0.23
C ALA A 30 14.26 -4.21 1.23
N PRO A 31 14.82 -3.20 1.93
CA PRO A 31 15.07 -3.31 3.35
C PRO A 31 13.83 -3.69 4.16
N ASN A 32 14.04 -4.45 5.23
CA ASN A 32 12.96 -4.89 6.09
C ASN A 32 12.29 -3.71 6.81
N MET A 33 10.96 -3.76 6.94
CA MET A 33 10.10 -2.74 7.53
C MET A 33 10.09 -1.40 6.77
N ALA A 34 10.63 -1.35 5.54
CA ALA A 34 10.54 -0.17 4.71
C ALA A 34 9.09 0.14 4.29
N LEU A 35 8.83 1.42 4.01
CA LEU A 35 7.64 1.92 3.37
C LEU A 35 7.89 1.98 1.85
N VAL A 36 7.04 1.31 1.09
CA VAL A 36 7.17 1.13 -0.35
C VAL A 36 5.85 1.50 -1.02
N GLU A 37 5.91 2.37 -2.02
CA GLU A 37 4.79 2.62 -2.91
C GLU A 37 4.83 1.68 -4.09
N VAL A 38 3.70 1.07 -4.43
CA VAL A 38 3.57 0.16 -5.56
C VAL A 38 2.32 0.44 -6.39
N ASP A 39 2.39 0.12 -7.67
CA ASP A 39 1.24 0.09 -8.54
C ASP A 39 0.46 -1.20 -8.29
N VAL A 40 -0.79 -1.05 -7.85
CA VAL A 40 -1.75 -2.14 -7.69
C VAL A 40 -2.96 -1.76 -8.54
N PRO A 41 -3.27 -2.50 -9.63
CA PRO A 41 -4.29 -2.09 -10.59
C PRO A 41 -5.65 -1.77 -9.95
N GLU A 42 -6.09 -2.56 -8.98
CA GLU A 42 -7.35 -2.33 -8.27
C GLU A 42 -7.34 -1.04 -7.43
N TYR A 43 -6.19 -0.61 -6.88
CA TYR A 43 -6.11 0.67 -6.17
C TYR A 43 -6.28 1.84 -7.15
N ALA A 44 -5.59 1.80 -8.28
CA ALA A 44 -5.72 2.83 -9.32
C ALA A 44 -7.15 2.91 -9.87
N ARG A 45 -7.76 1.77 -10.23
CA ARG A 45 -9.14 1.72 -10.73
C ARG A 45 -10.15 2.28 -9.72
N ASN A 46 -9.90 2.11 -8.43
CA ASN A 46 -10.80 2.59 -7.38
C ASN A 46 -10.45 4.00 -6.86
N GLY A 47 -9.62 4.74 -7.60
CA GLY A 47 -9.31 6.15 -7.34
C GLY A 47 -8.34 6.38 -6.19
N LEU A 48 -7.57 5.37 -5.80
CA LEU A 48 -6.62 5.42 -4.67
C LEU A 48 -5.19 5.76 -5.11
N GLY A 49 -4.90 5.61 -6.41
CA GLY A 49 -3.57 5.75 -6.96
C GLY A 49 -2.67 4.58 -6.55
N ARG A 50 -1.45 4.90 -6.10
CA ARG A 50 -0.46 3.91 -5.66
C ARG A 50 -0.76 3.44 -4.23
N CYS A 51 -0.61 2.13 -4.01
CA CYS A 51 -0.73 1.54 -2.68
C CYS A 51 0.55 1.80 -1.89
N LEU A 52 0.40 2.23 -0.63
CA LEU A 52 1.50 2.42 0.30
C LEU A 52 1.57 1.23 1.28
N LEU A 53 2.67 0.48 1.19
CA LEU A 53 2.87 -0.76 1.92
C LEU A 53 4.02 -0.62 2.91
N LYS A 54 3.88 -1.23 4.09
CA LYS A 54 5.01 -1.56 4.97
C LYS A 54 5.42 -2.99 4.70
N VAL A 55 6.71 -3.20 4.43
CA VAL A 55 7.16 -4.48 3.88
C VAL A 55 7.93 -5.33 4.87
N VAL A 56 7.73 -6.64 4.82
CA VAL A 56 8.54 -7.64 5.51
C VAL A 56 9.44 -8.31 4.46
N ARG A 57 10.75 -8.32 4.72
CA ARG A 57 11.74 -8.91 3.84
C ARG A 57 11.91 -10.39 4.14
N TYR A 58 11.93 -11.20 3.09
CA TYR A 58 12.14 -12.64 3.16
C TYR A 58 13.36 -13.08 2.36
N HIS A 59 14.02 -14.14 2.81
CA HIS A 59 14.95 -14.94 2.02
C HIS A 59 14.28 -16.28 1.75
N PHE A 60 13.95 -16.52 0.48
CA PHE A 60 13.33 -17.76 0.00
C PHE A 60 14.40 -18.81 -0.25
N GLU A 61 14.58 -19.71 0.72
CA GLU A 61 15.69 -20.68 0.75
C GLU A 61 15.66 -21.68 -0.41
N ASP A 62 14.48 -21.95 -0.97
CA ASP A 62 14.26 -22.92 -2.05
C ASP A 62 14.55 -22.39 -3.45
N ILE A 63 14.53 -21.06 -3.63
CA ILE A 63 14.88 -20.40 -4.90
C ILE A 63 16.11 -19.48 -4.77
N ASP A 64 16.68 -19.39 -3.57
CA ASP A 64 17.80 -18.53 -3.17
C ASP A 64 17.63 -17.06 -3.63
N LYS A 65 16.46 -16.49 -3.36
CA LYS A 65 16.14 -15.09 -3.69
C LYS A 65 15.60 -14.34 -2.49
N HIS A 66 15.80 -13.03 -2.52
CA HIS A 66 15.10 -12.12 -1.62
C HIS A 66 13.85 -11.58 -2.29
N GLY A 67 12.83 -11.34 -1.47
CA GLY A 67 11.62 -10.66 -1.89
C GLY A 67 10.92 -10.06 -0.69
N VAL A 68 9.91 -9.24 -0.93
CA VAL A 68 9.17 -8.59 0.14
C VAL A 68 7.67 -8.79 0.01
N GLU A 69 7.03 -9.01 1.15
CA GLU A 69 5.57 -8.96 1.28
C GLU A 69 5.19 -7.63 1.91
N GLY A 70 4.25 -6.90 1.30
CA GLY A 70 3.76 -5.64 1.81
C GLY A 70 2.38 -5.73 2.44
N LEU A 71 2.19 -4.96 3.51
CA LEU A 71 0.91 -4.74 4.17
C LEU A 71 0.52 -3.26 4.04
N SER A 72 -0.69 -2.99 3.58
CA SER A 72 -1.27 -1.65 3.45
C SER A 72 -1.30 -0.95 4.80
N ILE A 73 -0.75 0.26 4.86
CA ILE A 73 -0.77 1.07 6.09
C ILE A 73 -1.95 2.05 6.13
N GLY A 74 -2.64 2.25 5.01
CA GLY A 74 -3.79 3.16 4.94
C GLY A 74 -5.14 2.47 5.20
N ALA A 75 -5.14 1.18 5.52
CA ALA A 75 -6.33 0.36 5.72
C ALA A 75 -6.36 -0.24 7.13
N ASP A 76 -7.55 -0.55 7.66
CA ASP A 76 -7.74 -1.16 8.99
C ASP A 76 -7.22 -2.61 9.06
N SER A 77 -7.16 -3.26 7.91
CA SER A 77 -6.61 -4.59 7.69
C SER A 77 -5.85 -4.58 6.38
N SER A 78 -4.99 -5.57 6.17
CA SER A 78 -4.32 -5.77 4.89
C SER A 78 -4.21 -7.24 4.60
N ARG A 79 -4.50 -7.63 3.35
CA ARG A 79 -3.96 -8.89 2.83
C ARG A 79 -2.48 -8.72 2.54
N GLY A 80 -1.75 -9.83 2.54
CA GLY A 80 -0.35 -9.85 2.11
C GLY A 80 -0.22 -9.62 0.61
N HIS A 81 0.62 -8.68 0.21
CA HIS A 81 0.98 -8.44 -1.18
C HIS A 81 2.43 -8.85 -1.43
N MET A 82 2.67 -9.92 -2.19
CA MET A 82 4.01 -10.16 -2.72
C MET A 82 4.36 -9.07 -3.74
N ILE A 83 5.50 -8.41 -3.58
CA ILE A 83 5.91 -7.29 -4.43
C ILE A 83 6.86 -7.76 -5.52
N TYR A 84 6.56 -7.34 -6.75
CA TYR A 84 7.33 -7.66 -7.95
C TYR A 84 7.82 -6.38 -8.63
N SER A 85 8.90 -6.50 -9.41
CA SER A 85 9.53 -5.37 -10.13
C SER A 85 8.56 -4.64 -11.07
N ASP A 86 7.64 -5.36 -11.72
CA ASP A 86 6.63 -4.82 -12.64
C ASP A 86 5.52 -4.00 -11.95
N MET A 87 5.44 -4.05 -10.61
CA MET A 87 4.58 -3.19 -9.80
C MET A 87 5.21 -1.79 -9.57
N ASN A 88 6.31 -1.49 -10.26
CA ASN A 88 7.08 -0.24 -10.17
C ASN A 88 7.36 0.22 -8.73
N PRO A 89 7.90 -0.65 -7.85
CA PRO A 89 8.07 -0.33 -6.43
C PRO A 89 9.04 0.84 -6.19
N VAL A 90 8.69 1.72 -5.26
CA VAL A 90 9.53 2.86 -4.82
C VAL A 90 9.63 2.86 -3.31
N VAL A 91 10.84 2.71 -2.78
CA VAL A 91 11.10 2.85 -1.33
C VAL A 91 11.07 4.34 -0.97
N VAL A 92 10.09 4.73 -0.16
CA VAL A 92 9.91 6.14 0.25
C VAL A 92 10.52 6.44 1.62
N GLY A 93 10.82 5.42 2.43
CA GLY A 93 11.50 5.59 3.71
C GLY A 93 11.41 4.33 4.58
N HIS A 94 12.12 4.29 5.71
CA HIS A 94 11.94 3.26 6.75
C HIS A 94 11.02 3.70 7.88
N THR A 95 10.83 5.01 8.02
CA THR A 95 9.97 5.60 9.04
C THR A 95 8.99 6.55 8.38
N HIS A 96 7.90 6.86 9.08
CA HIS A 96 6.92 7.84 8.63
C HIS A 96 7.56 9.22 8.39
N SER A 97 8.47 9.65 9.27
CA SER A 97 9.19 10.92 9.10
C SER A 97 10.12 10.91 7.89
N GLU A 98 10.80 9.79 7.62
CA GLU A 98 11.62 9.64 6.40
C GLU A 98 10.75 9.72 5.14
N ALA A 99 9.58 9.06 5.13
CA ALA A 99 8.65 9.12 4.00
C ALA A 99 8.03 10.52 3.77
N GLN A 100 7.70 11.22 4.84
CA GLN A 100 7.21 12.61 4.79
C GLN A 100 8.30 13.56 4.23
N ALA A 101 9.56 13.36 4.66
CA ALA A 101 10.69 14.12 4.14
C ALA A 101 10.97 13.79 2.67
N HIS A 102 10.86 12.52 2.27
CA HIS A 102 11.01 12.08 0.88
C HIS A 102 10.01 12.77 -0.05
N ALA A 103 8.76 12.95 0.38
CA ALA A 103 7.76 13.70 -0.39
C ALA A 103 7.97 15.23 -0.43
N GLY A 104 8.96 15.76 0.30
CA GLY A 104 9.16 17.20 0.43
C GLY A 104 7.93 17.92 1.00
N THR A 105 7.17 17.25 1.88
CA THR A 105 5.89 17.78 2.37
C THR A 105 6.12 19.03 3.22
N PRO A 106 5.48 20.16 2.91
CA PRO A 106 5.59 21.36 3.73
C PRO A 106 5.05 21.16 5.14
N ASP A 107 5.72 21.75 6.15
CA ASP A 107 5.30 21.68 7.56
C ASP A 107 3.85 22.10 7.78
N ARG A 108 3.36 23.08 7.00
CA ARG A 108 1.95 23.53 7.07
C ARG A 108 0.96 22.40 6.76
N VAL A 109 1.32 21.50 5.83
CA VAL A 109 0.49 20.36 5.43
C VAL A 109 0.51 19.31 6.54
N LEU A 110 1.70 18.92 7.00
CA LEU A 110 1.85 17.93 8.09
C LEU A 110 1.11 18.38 9.35
N LYS A 111 1.29 19.64 9.76
CA LYS A 111 0.60 20.22 10.92
C LYS A 111 -0.91 20.16 10.76
N ALA A 112 -1.44 20.49 9.58
CA ALA A 112 -2.87 20.47 9.34
C ALA A 112 -3.46 19.06 9.34
N LEU A 113 -2.71 18.05 8.87
CA LEU A 113 -3.12 16.64 8.95
C LEU A 113 -3.11 16.15 10.41
N TYR A 114 -2.07 16.47 11.18
CA TYR A 114 -2.02 16.15 12.62
C TYR A 114 -3.13 16.83 13.43
N GLN A 115 -3.48 18.08 13.10
CA GLN A 115 -4.57 18.82 13.74
C GLN A 115 -5.96 18.22 13.45
N ARG A 116 -6.10 17.45 12.37
CA ARG A 116 -7.30 16.64 12.09
C ARG A 116 -7.32 15.31 12.85
N HIS A 117 -6.35 15.06 13.72
CA HIS A 117 -6.23 13.85 14.54
C HIS A 117 -6.10 12.56 13.73
N TYR A 118 -5.61 12.64 12.49
CA TYR A 118 -5.30 11.44 11.72
C TYR A 118 -4.16 10.64 12.38
N PRO A 119 -4.21 9.30 12.35
CA PRO A 119 -3.10 8.46 12.76
C PRO A 119 -1.89 8.67 11.84
N MET A 120 -0.71 8.29 12.30
CA MET A 120 0.57 8.60 11.64
C MET A 120 0.65 8.02 10.22
N GLU A 121 0.03 6.87 10.01
CA GLU A 121 -0.08 6.18 8.73
C GLU A 121 -0.85 7.03 7.71
N LEU A 122 -2.01 7.56 8.11
CA LEU A 122 -2.83 8.44 7.26
C LEU A 122 -2.18 9.82 7.06
N VAL A 123 -1.46 10.33 8.06
CA VAL A 123 -0.63 11.54 7.88
C VAL A 123 0.46 11.30 6.84
N THR A 124 1.09 10.12 6.85
CA THR A 124 2.14 9.76 5.89
C THR A 124 1.58 9.58 4.48
N LEU A 125 0.42 8.93 4.36
CA LEU A 125 -0.30 8.84 3.09
C LEU A 125 -0.61 10.24 2.54
N GLY A 126 -1.21 11.11 3.36
CA GLY A 126 -1.50 12.49 2.96
C GLY A 126 -0.25 13.26 2.58
N ALA A 127 0.85 13.07 3.31
CA ALA A 127 2.14 13.67 3.02
C ALA A 127 2.69 13.24 1.66
N LEU A 128 2.57 11.96 1.28
CA LEU A 128 2.99 11.44 -0.03
C LEU A 128 2.07 11.87 -1.19
N ARG A 129 0.90 12.43 -0.90
CA ARG A 129 -0.13 12.81 -1.89
C ARG A 129 -0.36 14.32 -2.00
N HIS A 130 0.20 15.12 -1.09
CA HIS A 130 -0.05 16.56 -1.00
C HIS A 130 0.11 17.33 -2.32
N ALA A 131 1.11 16.96 -3.13
CA ALA A 131 1.42 17.61 -4.39
C ALA A 131 0.32 17.43 -5.44
N GLN A 132 -0.53 16.40 -5.32
CA GLN A 132 -1.66 16.15 -6.24
C GLN A 132 -2.81 17.13 -6.05
N PHE A 133 -2.82 17.85 -4.92
CA PHE A 133 -3.90 18.76 -4.52
C PHE A 133 -3.43 20.21 -4.39
N ASP A 134 -2.25 20.55 -4.92
CA ASP A 134 -1.65 21.90 -4.84
C ASP A 134 -1.58 22.45 -3.40
N GLY A 135 -1.51 21.57 -2.41
CA GLY A 135 -1.54 21.92 -0.99
C GLY A 135 -2.89 22.46 -0.48
N ASP A 136 -3.98 22.22 -1.21
CA ASP A 136 -5.37 22.32 -0.74
C ASP A 136 -5.61 21.23 0.30
N ILE A 137 -5.72 21.67 1.55
CA ILE A 137 -5.73 20.77 2.70
C ILE A 137 -7.09 20.06 2.82
N ASP A 138 -8.20 20.70 2.40
CA ASP A 138 -9.52 20.10 2.54
C ASP A 138 -9.73 18.98 1.52
N LYS A 139 -9.30 19.19 0.26
CA LYS A 139 -9.29 18.13 -0.75
C LYS A 139 -8.36 16.99 -0.38
N LEU A 140 -7.18 17.29 0.18
CA LEU A 140 -6.26 16.27 0.65
C LEU A 140 -6.88 15.43 1.79
N ALA A 141 -7.54 16.08 2.74
CA ALA A 141 -8.23 15.40 3.83
C ALA A 141 -9.36 14.48 3.32
N GLU A 142 -10.20 14.99 2.41
CA GLU A 142 -11.26 14.21 1.76
C GLU A 142 -10.69 12.99 1.02
N PHE A 143 -9.57 13.17 0.32
CA PHE A 143 -8.86 12.07 -0.33
C PHE A 143 -8.36 11.04 0.68
N VAL A 144 -7.70 11.46 1.76
CA VAL A 144 -7.16 10.55 2.79
C VAL A 144 -8.27 9.71 3.42
N GLU A 145 -9.41 10.34 3.74
CA GLU A 145 -10.59 9.63 4.30
C GLU A 145 -11.20 8.66 3.29
N THR A 146 -11.31 9.08 2.03
CA THR A 146 -11.82 8.22 0.95
C THR A 146 -10.89 7.05 0.70
N TYR A 147 -9.58 7.29 0.66
CA TYR A 147 -8.57 6.25 0.54
C TYR A 147 -8.72 5.25 1.67
N HIS A 148 -8.75 5.74 2.92
CA HIS A 148 -8.84 4.88 4.09
C HIS A 148 -10.06 3.97 4.03
N ARG A 149 -11.26 4.53 3.82
CA ARG A 149 -12.51 3.74 3.75
C ARG A 149 -12.48 2.69 2.65
N ARG A 150 -12.05 3.08 1.44
CA ARG A 150 -12.04 2.18 0.28
C ARG A 150 -10.98 1.10 0.42
N ALA A 151 -9.76 1.47 0.84
CA ALA A 151 -8.69 0.52 1.10
C ALA A 151 -9.10 -0.46 2.21
N SER A 152 -9.60 0.01 3.36
CA SER A 152 -10.11 -0.85 4.43
C SER A 152 -11.16 -1.85 3.93
N TRP A 153 -12.09 -1.41 3.10
CA TRP A 153 -13.09 -2.31 2.52
C TRP A 153 -12.45 -3.33 1.55
N MET A 154 -11.62 -2.89 0.61
CA MET A 154 -10.96 -3.77 -0.36
C MET A 154 -10.09 -4.83 0.32
N GLU A 155 -9.35 -4.43 1.35
CA GLU A 155 -8.45 -5.32 2.08
C GLU A 155 -9.19 -6.35 2.95
N THR A 156 -10.44 -6.06 3.33
CA THR A 156 -11.31 -7.00 4.06
C THR A 156 -12.20 -7.85 3.16
N HIS A 157 -12.32 -7.51 1.87
CA HIS A 157 -13.15 -8.18 0.87
C HIS A 157 -12.31 -8.69 -0.33
N PRO A 158 -11.32 -9.58 -0.09
CA PRO A 158 -10.37 -10.00 -1.13
C PRO A 158 -11.02 -10.84 -2.23
N VAL A 159 -12.17 -11.47 -1.97
CA VAL A 159 -12.90 -12.28 -2.96
C VAL A 159 -13.57 -11.37 -3.99
N GLU A 160 -14.22 -10.31 -3.54
CA GLU A 160 -14.87 -9.29 -4.35
C GLU A 160 -13.84 -8.55 -5.21
N VAL A 161 -12.70 -8.18 -4.63
CA VAL A 161 -11.56 -7.60 -5.36
C VAL A 161 -11.05 -8.55 -6.44
N ARG A 162 -10.98 -9.85 -6.14
CA ARG A 162 -10.58 -10.86 -7.13
C ARG A 162 -11.57 -10.96 -8.29
N PHE A 163 -12.88 -10.94 -8.03
CA PHE A 163 -13.90 -10.94 -9.08
C PHE A 163 -13.79 -9.69 -9.95
N GLN A 164 -13.67 -8.50 -9.35
CA GLN A 164 -13.46 -7.26 -10.10
C GLN A 164 -12.18 -7.32 -10.96
N ASN A 165 -11.10 -7.90 -10.45
CA ASN A 165 -9.86 -8.08 -11.21
C ASN A 165 -10.06 -8.99 -12.43
N ILE A 166 -10.84 -10.07 -12.31
CA ILE A 166 -11.16 -10.97 -13.43
C ILE A 166 -12.03 -10.25 -14.47
N GLU A 167 -13.05 -9.51 -14.03
CA GLU A 167 -13.91 -8.70 -14.92
C GLU A 167 -13.10 -7.65 -15.68
N ALA A 168 -12.17 -6.96 -15.00
CA ALA A 168 -11.27 -6.01 -15.63
C ALA A 168 -10.36 -6.66 -16.69
N GLN A 169 -9.91 -7.90 -16.47
CA GLN A 169 -9.14 -8.65 -17.48
C GLN A 169 -9.99 -9.07 -18.68
N SER A 170 -11.30 -9.24 -18.50
CA SER A 170 -12.24 -9.54 -19.59
C SER A 170 -12.65 -8.32 -20.42
N GLY A 171 -12.17 -7.12 -20.07
CA GLY A 171 -12.36 -5.90 -20.87
C GLY A 171 -13.43 -4.94 -20.34
N GLU A 172 -14.06 -5.22 -19.20
CA GLU A 172 -14.99 -4.29 -18.52
C GLU A 172 -14.42 -3.82 -17.17
N PRO A 173 -13.38 -2.96 -17.15
CA PRO A 173 -12.80 -2.46 -15.91
C PRO A 173 -13.72 -1.40 -15.26
N MET A 174 -14.75 -1.85 -14.55
CA MET A 174 -15.64 -0.98 -13.80
C MET A 174 -15.10 -0.79 -12.36
N PRO A 175 -14.98 0.45 -11.86
CA PRO A 175 -14.72 0.69 -10.44
C PRO A 175 -15.87 0.14 -9.60
N PHE A 176 -15.62 -0.09 -8.31
CA PHE A 176 -16.69 -0.50 -7.41
C PHE A 176 -17.75 0.61 -7.30
N ASP A 177 -19.01 0.22 -7.14
CA ASP A 177 -20.08 1.12 -6.73
C ASP A 177 -19.90 1.49 -5.24
N TRP A 178 -19.01 2.45 -5.02
CA TRP A 178 -18.62 2.88 -3.68
C TRP A 178 -19.78 3.49 -2.90
N GLU A 179 -20.74 4.12 -3.58
CA GLU A 179 -21.90 4.73 -2.94
C GLU A 179 -22.81 3.64 -2.34
N SER A 180 -23.07 2.57 -3.10
CA SER A 180 -23.83 1.40 -2.62
C SER A 180 -23.09 0.61 -1.54
N ILE A 181 -21.77 0.46 -1.65
CA ILE A 181 -20.96 -0.32 -0.71
C ILE A 181 -20.84 0.40 0.65
N LEU A 182 -20.45 1.68 0.63
CA LEU A 182 -20.16 2.42 1.85
C LEU A 182 -21.44 2.89 2.56
N SER A 183 -22.57 3.04 1.86
CA SER A 183 -23.87 3.33 2.49
C SER A 183 -24.46 2.18 3.29
N LYS A 184 -24.07 0.93 2.99
CA LYS A 184 -24.52 -0.28 3.72
C LYS A 184 -23.62 -0.64 4.91
N SER A 185 -22.54 0.09 5.10
CA SER A 185 -21.49 -0.19 6.10
C SER A 185 -21.58 0.70 7.34
N GLY A 186 -22.64 1.51 7.46
CA GLY A 186 -22.89 2.43 8.58
C GLY A 186 -23.96 1.96 9.54
#